data_AF-A0A662LYA0-F1
#
_entry.id   AF-A0A662LYA0-F1
#
_cell.length_a   1.000
_cell.length_b   1.000
_cell.length_c   1.000
_cell.angle_alpha   90.00
_cell.angle_beta   90.00
_cell.angle_gamma   90.00
#
_symmetry.space_group_name_H-M   'P 1'
#
loop_
_entity.id
_entity.type
_entity.pdbx_description
1 polymer ?
#
loop_
_entity_poly.entity_id
_entity_poly.type
_entity_poly.pdbx_seq_one_letter_code
_entity_poly.pdbx_strand_id
1 'polypeptide(L)'
;MKHMKTIVMLLISLTLVFVATAMVSAQDDYYDDWSYEGDPTAPWAALGLFTGVMCIIPIVMIILGIVLAIWVYKDAEKRDSSGALWLIIVLITGILGLIIWLVVRPPIGGKKAETTAAQSSDRRCPSCGRSIPDDARVCPYCGKNFEG
;
A
#
# COMPACT_ATOMS: atom_id res chain seq x y z
N MET A 1 -14.07 -2.21 -5.17
CA MET A 1 -13.70 -1.44 -6.39
C MET A 1 -14.14 0.02 -6.37
N LYS A 2 -15.37 0.37 -5.94
CA LYS A 2 -15.85 1.77 -5.92
C LYS A 2 -15.08 2.66 -4.94
N HIS A 3 -14.88 2.19 -3.71
CA HIS A 3 -14.09 2.89 -2.69
C HIS A 3 -12.61 3.07 -3.06
N MET A 4 -12.04 2.16 -3.86
CA MET A 4 -10.65 2.28 -4.33
C MET A 4 -10.49 3.43 -5.33
N LYS A 5 -11.47 3.64 -6.22
CA LYS A 5 -11.48 4.81 -7.13
C LYS A 5 -11.65 6.11 -6.36
N THR A 6 -12.45 6.11 -5.30
CA THR A 6 -12.67 7.28 -4.43
C THR A 6 -11.40 7.65 -3.67
N ILE A 7 -10.70 6.70 -3.06
CA ILE A 7 -9.46 6.97 -2.32
C ILE A 7 -8.37 7.49 -3.27
N VAL A 8 -8.26 6.91 -4.46
CA VAL A 8 -7.29 7.38 -5.48
C VAL A 8 -7.65 8.78 -5.99
N MET A 9 -8.92 9.08 -6.25
CA MET A 9 -9.38 10.42 -6.61
C MET A 9 -9.10 11.44 -5.49
N LEU A 10 -9.25 11.04 -4.23
CA LEU A 10 -8.97 11.90 -3.07
C LEU A 10 -7.47 12.18 -2.92
N LEU A 11 -6.60 11.19 -3.13
CA LEU A 11 -5.15 11.40 -3.12
C LEU A 11 -4.71 12.31 -4.28
N ILE A 12 -5.27 12.10 -5.48
CA ILE A 12 -5.04 12.98 -6.64
C ILE A 12 -5.50 14.40 -6.33
N SER A 13 -6.72 14.59 -5.82
CA SER A 13 -7.21 15.93 -5.48
C SER A 13 -6.37 16.58 -4.38
N LEU A 14 -5.94 15.82 -3.37
CA LEU A 14 -5.10 16.33 -2.28
C LEU A 14 -3.74 16.79 -2.79
N THR A 15 -3.11 16.00 -3.68
CA THR A 15 -1.84 16.39 -4.31
C THR A 15 -1.99 17.58 -5.25
N LEU A 16 -3.08 17.66 -6.02
CA LEU A 16 -3.38 18.80 -6.89
C LEU A 16 -3.66 20.06 -6.07
N VAL A 17 -4.35 19.95 -4.93
CA VAL A 17 -4.57 21.07 -4.00
C VAL A 17 -3.23 21.50 -3.39
N PHE A 18 -2.35 20.58 -3.01
CA PHE A 18 -1.03 20.91 -2.45
C PHE A 18 -0.15 21.65 -3.48
N VAL A 19 -0.13 21.19 -4.73
CA VAL A 19 0.54 21.87 -5.85
C VAL A 19 -0.10 23.23 -6.15
N ALA A 20 -1.43 23.30 -6.14
CA ALA A 20 -2.17 24.54 -6.33
C ALA A 20 -1.99 25.54 -5.18
N THR A 21 -1.70 25.09 -3.97
CA THR A 21 -1.42 25.99 -2.85
C THR A 21 -0.01 26.55 -2.97
N ALA A 22 0.94 25.72 -3.42
CA ALA A 22 2.32 26.16 -3.68
C ALA A 22 2.42 27.20 -4.81
N MET A 23 1.52 27.17 -5.80
CA MET A 23 1.49 28.20 -6.86
C MET A 23 0.87 29.53 -6.38
N VAL A 24 -0.03 29.50 -5.38
CA VAL A 24 -0.64 30.71 -4.78
C VAL A 24 0.34 31.44 -3.88
N SER A 25 1.17 30.73 -3.11
CA SER A 25 2.18 31.36 -2.24
C SER A 25 3.29 32.09 -3.00
N ALA A 26 3.34 32.02 -4.33
CA ALA A 26 4.32 32.70 -5.16
C ALA A 26 3.83 34.06 -5.71
N GLN A 27 2.60 34.49 -5.40
CA GLN A 27 2.04 35.74 -5.93
C GLN A 27 2.07 36.92 -4.92
N ASP A 28 2.54 36.63 -3.70
CA ASP A 28 2.62 37.45 -2.50
C ASP A 28 3.26 38.86 -2.52
N ASP A 29 4.13 39.21 -3.49
CA ASP A 29 5.03 40.37 -3.33
C ASP A 29 5.79 40.76 -4.61
N TYR A 30 5.10 40.80 -5.77
CA TYR A 30 5.61 41.45 -6.98
C TYR A 30 4.94 42.82 -7.21
N TYR A 31 5.10 43.70 -6.23
CA TYR A 31 4.83 45.14 -6.34
C TYR A 31 6.08 45.85 -5.83
N ASP A 32 7.03 46.11 -6.73
CA ASP A 32 7.73 47.40 -6.84
C ASP A 32 8.72 47.36 -8.02
N ASP A 33 8.30 48.06 -9.08
CA ASP A 33 9.11 48.95 -9.92
C ASP A 33 10.61 48.67 -10.03
N TRP A 34 11.08 47.98 -11.08
CA TRP A 34 12.39 48.27 -11.72
C TRP A 34 12.34 47.85 -13.20
N SER A 35 12.68 48.80 -14.06
CA SER A 35 12.94 48.65 -15.49
C SER A 35 13.96 47.54 -15.75
N TYR A 36 13.50 46.38 -16.20
CA TYR A 36 14.32 45.22 -16.55
C TYR A 36 14.46 45.13 -18.08
N GLU A 37 15.30 45.99 -18.62
CA GLU A 37 15.74 45.90 -20.01
C GLU A 37 16.63 44.66 -20.18
N GLY A 38 16.07 43.58 -20.75
CA GLY A 38 16.82 42.63 -21.58
C GLY A 38 18.01 41.89 -20.94
N ASP A 39 17.89 41.41 -19.70
CA ASP A 39 18.82 40.47 -19.08
C ASP A 39 18.32 39.01 -19.29
N PRO A 40 18.95 38.20 -20.16
CA PRO A 40 18.59 36.78 -20.37
C PRO A 40 19.21 35.83 -19.34
N THR A 41 19.97 36.34 -18.36
CA THR A 41 20.61 35.60 -17.27
C THR A 41 19.85 35.66 -15.95
N ALA A 42 18.73 36.39 -15.92
CA ALA A 42 17.95 36.65 -14.74
C ALA A 42 17.49 35.32 -14.12
N PRO A 43 17.77 35.08 -12.82
CA PRO A 43 17.49 33.79 -12.19
C PRO A 43 16.05 33.32 -12.39
N TRP A 44 15.08 34.26 -12.43
CA TRP A 44 13.65 33.99 -12.62
C TRP A 44 13.28 33.45 -14.01
N ALA A 45 14.04 33.75 -15.06
CA ALA A 45 13.83 33.17 -16.39
C ALA A 45 14.24 31.69 -16.43
N ALA A 46 15.27 31.31 -15.66
CA ALA A 46 15.59 29.91 -15.40
C ALA A 46 14.55 29.24 -14.48
N LEU A 47 13.95 29.98 -13.53
CA LEU A 47 12.91 29.47 -12.65
C LEU A 47 11.65 29.00 -13.41
N GLY A 48 11.29 29.61 -14.55
CA GLY A 48 10.13 29.15 -15.35
C GLY A 48 10.24 27.70 -15.84
N LEU A 49 11.44 27.25 -16.21
CA LEU A 49 11.73 25.85 -16.56
C LEU A 49 11.75 24.95 -15.31
N PHE A 50 12.26 25.44 -14.18
CA PHE A 50 12.17 24.74 -12.91
C PHE A 50 10.72 24.54 -12.44
N THR A 51 9.85 25.53 -12.60
CA THR A 51 8.43 25.45 -12.23
C THR A 51 7.68 24.44 -13.09
N GLY A 52 7.94 24.38 -14.41
CA GLY A 52 7.36 23.38 -15.30
C GLY A 52 7.83 21.95 -15.01
N VAL A 53 9.13 21.76 -14.79
CA VAL A 53 9.72 20.45 -14.46
C VAL A 53 9.24 19.95 -13.09
N MET A 54 9.07 20.86 -12.11
CA MET A 54 8.51 20.54 -10.79
C MET A 54 7.05 20.09 -10.82
N CYS A 55 6.29 20.42 -11.86
CA CYS A 55 4.94 19.89 -12.07
C CYS A 55 4.94 18.50 -12.74
N ILE A 56 5.92 18.21 -13.61
CA ILE A 56 5.99 16.93 -14.34
C ILE A 56 6.53 15.81 -13.44
N ILE A 57 7.53 16.08 -12.60
CA ILE A 57 8.14 15.10 -11.68
C ILE A 57 7.11 14.40 -10.77
N PRO A 58 6.21 15.09 -10.05
CA PRO A 58 5.21 14.44 -9.20
C PRO A 58 4.19 13.65 -10.01
N ILE A 59 3.82 14.11 -11.20
CA ILE A 59 2.92 13.37 -12.10
C ILE A 59 3.55 12.05 -12.51
N VAL A 60 4.83 12.06 -12.89
CA VAL A 60 5.58 10.85 -13.25
C VAL A 60 5.72 9.90 -12.04
N MET A 61 6.04 10.42 -10.85
CA MET A 61 6.11 9.62 -9.62
C MET A 61 4.76 8.98 -9.26
N ILE A 62 3.65 9.69 -9.46
CA ILE A 62 2.29 9.17 -9.23
C ILE A 62 1.97 8.07 -10.25
N ILE A 63 2.26 8.29 -11.54
CA ILE A 63 2.02 7.27 -12.58
C ILE A 63 2.83 6.01 -12.29
N LEU A 64 4.11 6.14 -11.95
CA LEU A 64 4.97 5.02 -11.56
C LEU A 64 4.43 4.32 -10.29
N GLY A 65 4.00 5.07 -9.29
CA GLY A 65 3.38 4.53 -8.07
C GLY A 65 2.09 3.76 -8.35
N ILE A 66 1.22 4.26 -9.24
CA ILE A 66 -0.02 3.58 -9.65
C ILE A 66 0.31 2.29 -10.40
N VAL A 67 1.25 2.33 -11.35
CA VAL A 67 1.67 1.14 -12.10
C VAL A 67 2.25 0.09 -11.16
N LEU A 68 3.09 0.49 -10.20
CA LEU A 68 3.63 -0.40 -9.17
C LEU A 68 2.53 -0.97 -8.26
N ALA A 69 1.57 -0.17 -7.83
CA ALA A 69 0.45 -0.65 -7.01
C ALA A 69 -0.41 -1.69 -7.75
N ILE A 70 -0.73 -1.42 -9.03
CA ILE A 70 -1.45 -2.37 -9.89
C ILE A 70 -0.62 -3.65 -10.09
N TRP A 71 0.69 -3.51 -10.27
CA TRP A 71 1.59 -4.65 -10.41
C TRP A 71 1.62 -5.50 -9.15
N VAL A 72 1.77 -4.91 -7.96
CA VAL A 72 1.75 -5.59 -6.66
C VAL A 72 0.43 -6.33 -6.46
N TYR A 73 -0.70 -5.69 -6.73
CA TYR A 73 -2.01 -6.33 -6.65
C TYR A 73 -2.10 -7.56 -7.55
N LYS A 74 -1.73 -7.40 -8.83
CA LYS A 74 -1.77 -8.50 -9.80
C LYS A 74 -0.78 -9.61 -9.46
N ASP A 75 0.38 -9.29 -8.88
CA ASP A 75 1.39 -10.27 -8.50
C ASP A 75 0.99 -11.04 -7.24
N ALA A 76 0.38 -10.37 -6.26
CA ALA A 76 -0.17 -11.01 -5.07
C ALA A 76 -1.34 -11.96 -5.42
N GLU A 77 -2.26 -11.53 -6.27
CA GLU A 77 -3.43 -12.32 -6.67
C GLU A 77 -3.02 -13.58 -7.45
N LYS A 78 -2.00 -13.48 -8.31
CA LYS A 78 -1.41 -14.63 -9.02
C LYS A 78 -0.79 -15.67 -8.09
N ARG A 79 -0.45 -15.26 -6.87
CA ARG A 79 0.21 -16.11 -5.85
C ARG A 79 -0.75 -16.55 -4.75
N ASP A 80 -2.06 -16.49 -5.01
CA ASP A 80 -3.13 -16.89 -4.08
C ASP A 80 -3.07 -16.16 -2.72
N SER A 81 -2.37 -15.02 -2.68
CA SER A 81 -2.27 -14.13 -1.53
C SER A 81 -3.32 -13.03 -1.68
N SER A 82 -3.81 -12.47 -0.57
CA SER A 82 -4.83 -11.43 -0.58
C SER A 82 -4.30 -10.13 -1.22
N GLY A 83 -4.48 -9.96 -2.53
CA GLY A 83 -3.90 -8.86 -3.29
C GLY A 83 -4.39 -7.49 -2.84
N ALA A 84 -5.65 -7.38 -2.42
CA ALA A 84 -6.20 -6.15 -1.87
C ALA A 84 -5.56 -5.76 -0.53
N LEU A 85 -5.26 -6.72 0.36
CA LEU A 85 -4.63 -6.46 1.65
C LEU A 85 -3.19 -5.98 1.46
N TRP A 86 -2.43 -6.67 0.61
CA TRP A 86 -1.08 -6.26 0.25
C TRP A 86 -1.04 -4.89 -0.43
N LEU A 87 -1.99 -4.60 -1.33
CA LEU A 87 -2.11 -3.28 -1.93
C LEU A 87 -2.36 -2.19 -0.87
N ILE A 88 -3.24 -2.43 0.11
CA ILE A 88 -3.52 -1.47 1.20
C ILE A 88 -2.27 -1.24 2.05
N ILE A 89 -1.54 -2.30 2.39
CA ILE A 89 -0.28 -2.20 3.15
C ILE A 89 0.74 -1.36 2.38
N VAL A 90 0.95 -1.64 1.09
CA VAL A 90 1.87 -0.89 0.23
C VAL A 90 1.42 0.56 0.03
N LEU A 91 0.10 0.83 0.00
CA LEU A 91 -0.42 2.19 -0.08
C LEU A 91 -0.10 3.01 1.17
N ILE A 92 -0.21 2.40 2.37
CA ILE A 92 0.01 3.08 3.65
C ILE A 92 1.50 3.21 3.98
N THR A 93 2.26 2.14 3.76
CA THR A 93 3.71 2.08 4.10
C THR A 93 4.60 2.52 2.94
N GLY A 94 4.04 2.79 1.77
CA GLY A 94 4.75 3.24 0.58
C GLY A 94 5.77 2.22 0.09
N ILE A 95 7.00 2.69 -0.16
CA ILE A 95 8.11 1.86 -0.63
C ILE A 95 8.43 0.73 0.36
N LEU A 96 8.22 0.93 1.67
CA LEU A 96 8.46 -0.12 2.67
C LEU A 96 7.55 -1.33 2.45
N GLY A 97 6.28 -1.11 2.12
CA GLY A 97 5.34 -2.21 1.83
C GLY A 97 5.72 -2.99 0.57
N LEU A 98 6.30 -2.32 -0.44
CA LEU A 98 6.84 -2.97 -1.64
C LEU A 98 8.03 -3.87 -1.28
N ILE A 99 8.93 -3.40 -0.41
CA ILE A 99 10.08 -4.19 0.05
C ILE A 99 9.60 -5.40 0.84
N ILE A 100 8.69 -5.22 1.79
CA ILE A 100 8.13 -6.32 2.59
C ILE A 100 7.45 -7.35 1.69
N TRP A 101 6.67 -6.88 0.71
CA TRP A 101 6.04 -7.75 -0.29
C TRP A 101 7.11 -8.60 -0.98
N LEU A 102 8.18 -7.99 -1.49
CA LEU A 102 9.22 -8.68 -2.26
C LEU A 102 9.96 -9.74 -1.45
N VAL A 103 10.12 -9.51 -0.15
CA VAL A 103 10.73 -10.46 0.78
C VAL A 103 9.78 -11.63 1.08
N VAL A 104 8.49 -11.36 1.32
CA VAL A 104 7.49 -12.36 1.69
C VAL A 104 6.93 -13.13 0.47
N ARG A 105 7.25 -12.66 -0.75
CA ARG A 105 6.86 -13.23 -2.05
C ARG A 105 6.87 -14.77 -2.06
N PRO A 106 5.69 -15.43 -2.03
CA PRO A 106 5.65 -16.89 -2.13
C PRO A 106 5.88 -17.35 -3.58
N PRO A 107 6.55 -18.49 -3.84
CA PRO A 107 6.82 -18.99 -5.19
C PRO A 107 5.53 -19.36 -5.93
N ILE A 108 5.51 -19.13 -7.25
CA ILE A 108 4.35 -19.43 -8.11
C ILE A 108 4.19 -20.96 -8.20
N GLY A 109 3.06 -21.50 -7.74
CA GLY A 109 2.74 -22.93 -7.86
C GLY A 109 2.97 -23.79 -6.61
N GLY A 110 3.32 -23.18 -5.47
CA GLY A 110 3.31 -23.90 -4.20
C GLY A 110 1.88 -24.03 -3.67
N LYS A 111 1.37 -25.26 -3.51
CA LYS A 111 0.20 -25.49 -2.65
C LYS A 111 0.48 -24.78 -1.33
N LYS A 112 -0.44 -23.93 -0.88
CA LYS A 112 -0.30 -23.21 0.39
C LYS A 112 0.16 -24.21 1.46
N ALA A 113 1.39 -24.06 1.93
CA ALA A 113 1.73 -24.50 3.27
C ALA A 113 0.86 -23.63 4.14
N GLU A 114 -0.30 -24.18 4.48
CA GLU A 114 -1.33 -23.64 5.35
C GLU A 114 -0.66 -23.20 6.65
N THR A 115 -0.13 -21.98 6.67
CA THR A 115 0.20 -21.32 7.93
C THR A 115 -1.08 -20.62 8.37
N THR A 116 -2.09 -21.44 8.60
CA THR A 116 -3.23 -21.08 9.42
C THR A 116 -2.70 -21.19 10.83
N ALA A 117 -2.36 -20.05 11.44
CA ALA A 117 -2.15 -19.95 12.88
C ALA A 117 -3.45 -20.25 13.68
N ALA A 118 -4.46 -20.93 13.10
CA ALA A 118 -5.76 -21.16 13.71
C ALA A 118 -6.65 -22.20 12.97
N GLN A 119 -6.13 -23.32 12.46
CA GLN A 119 -6.98 -24.48 12.18
C GLN A 119 -6.38 -25.75 12.79
N SER A 120 -6.32 -25.76 14.12
CA SER A 120 -6.48 -27.00 14.88
C SER A 120 -7.85 -27.57 14.51
N SER A 121 -7.90 -28.65 13.76
CA SER A 121 -9.11 -29.46 13.68
C SER A 121 -9.48 -29.85 15.12
N ASP A 122 -10.71 -29.49 15.49
CA ASP A 122 -11.23 -29.60 16.86
C ASP A 122 -12.15 -30.82 16.90
N ARG A 123 -11.66 -31.97 17.40
CA ARG A 123 -12.47 -33.17 17.61
C ARG A 123 -13.37 -33.02 18.82
N ARG A 124 -14.58 -33.59 18.73
CA ARG A 124 -15.43 -33.75 19.91
C ARG A 124 -15.04 -34.98 20.70
N CYS A 125 -14.99 -34.83 22.01
CA CYS A 125 -14.76 -35.93 22.93
C CYS A 125 -15.89 -36.97 22.90
N PRO A 126 -15.63 -38.27 22.63
CA PRO A 126 -16.67 -39.29 22.65
C PRO A 126 -17.33 -39.59 24.01
N SER A 127 -16.86 -38.99 25.11
CA SER A 127 -17.42 -39.26 26.45
C SER A 127 -18.19 -38.07 27.01
N CYS A 128 -17.73 -36.84 26.78
CA CYS A 128 -18.40 -35.63 27.27
C CYS A 128 -18.97 -34.72 26.17
N GLY A 129 -18.69 -34.99 24.90
CA GLY A 129 -19.22 -34.24 23.75
C GLY A 129 -18.60 -32.84 23.54
N ARG A 130 -17.74 -32.37 24.44
CA ARG A 130 -17.05 -31.07 24.31
C ARG A 130 -15.96 -31.12 23.25
N SER A 131 -15.70 -29.99 22.61
CA SER A 131 -14.65 -29.86 21.60
C SER A 131 -13.28 -29.71 22.28
N ILE A 132 -12.29 -30.40 21.72
CA ILE A 132 -10.93 -30.56 22.21
C ILE A 132 -10.01 -30.63 20.99
N PRO A 133 -8.83 -29.99 21.02
CA PRO A 133 -7.91 -30.07 19.89
C PRO A 133 -7.48 -31.52 19.60
N ASP A 134 -7.23 -31.83 18.33
CA ASP A 134 -6.97 -33.20 17.86
C ASP A 134 -5.71 -33.84 18.46
N ASP A 135 -4.77 -33.05 18.95
CA ASP A 135 -3.50 -33.47 19.57
C ASP A 135 -3.63 -33.77 21.08
N ALA A 136 -4.74 -33.44 21.73
CA ALA A 136 -4.91 -33.66 23.15
C ALA A 136 -5.06 -35.15 23.48
N ARG A 137 -4.11 -35.73 24.23
CA ARG A 137 -4.17 -37.14 24.69
C ARG A 137 -5.18 -37.36 25.82
N VAL A 138 -5.40 -36.34 26.63
CA VAL A 138 -6.30 -36.33 27.78
C VAL A 138 -7.35 -35.24 27.58
N CYS A 139 -8.62 -35.54 27.83
CA CYS A 139 -9.66 -34.54 27.85
C CYS A 139 -9.50 -33.60 29.07
N PRO A 140 -9.38 -32.27 28.91
CA PRO A 140 -9.27 -31.34 30.05
C PRO A 140 -10.58 -31.21 30.86
N TYR A 141 -11.71 -31.63 30.27
CA TYR A 141 -13.04 -31.48 30.88
C TYR A 141 -13.54 -32.73 31.62
N CYS A 142 -13.16 -33.92 31.17
CA CYS A 142 -13.59 -35.19 31.77
C CYS A 142 -12.44 -36.13 32.15
N GLY A 143 -11.19 -35.77 31.84
CA GLY A 143 -10.01 -36.55 32.24
C GLY A 143 -9.80 -37.87 31.49
N LYS A 144 -10.64 -38.21 30.50
CA LYS A 144 -10.45 -39.45 29.76
C LYS A 144 -9.21 -39.39 28.85
N ASN A 145 -8.47 -40.48 28.80
CA ASN A 145 -7.41 -40.68 27.83
C ASN A 145 -7.97 -41.19 26.50
N PHE A 146 -7.36 -40.74 25.40
CA PHE A 146 -7.65 -41.19 24.04
C PHE A 146 -6.54 -42.10 23.48
N GLU A 147 -5.57 -42.49 24.30
CA GLU A 147 -4.56 -43.50 23.97
C GLU A 147 -5.27 -44.86 23.85
N GLY A 148 -5.28 -45.40 22.63
CA GLY A 148 -5.69 -46.76 22.30
C GLY A 148 -4.51 -47.54 21.77
#